data_AF-A0A7S3F2I2-F1
#
_entry.id   AF-A0A7S3F2I2-F1
#
_cell.length_a   1.000
_cell.length_b   1.000
_cell.length_c   1.000
_cell.angle_alpha   90.00
_cell.angle_beta   90.00
_cell.angle_gamma   90.00
#
_symmetry.space_group_name_H-M   'P 1'
#
loop_
_entity.id
_entity.type
_entity.pdbx_description
1 polymer ?
#
loop_
_entity_poly.entity_id
_entity_poly.type
_entity_poly.pdbx_seq_one_letter_code
_entity_poly.pdbx_strand_id
1 'polypeptide(L)'
;NGEMGDKKVTRPPYLTADAPALLGFDESIDNYCKKQAMQLGQHPSGESHMHAENCVRANLNILALYGTRVPYNICRNLEWMTCAAYGWLPGQGNANIRFAHNPWWLFPDGRSGKPIDTCCGWVPHLDLPSSGAYGYATDDIFYLEVCLFNEICENGKDLFTLGREEEFTCQFSEWRFNGLRDLLLSGFEEPMDSRKCTNSHICPEMEVKQ
;
A
#
# COMPACT_ATOMS: atom_id res chain seq x y z
N ASN A 1 -0.17 15.71 -23.71
CA ASN A 1 0.74 15.86 -22.54
C ASN A 1 -0.02 16.63 -21.48
N GLY A 2 -0.78 15.91 -20.65
CA GLY A 2 -1.60 16.55 -19.60
C GLY A 2 -0.74 16.82 -18.38
N GLU A 3 -0.69 18.07 -17.95
CA GLU A 3 0.03 18.51 -16.75
C GLU A 3 -0.56 17.83 -15.50
N MET A 4 0.29 17.07 -14.79
CA MET A 4 0.07 16.61 -13.41
C MET A 4 0.11 17.83 -12.47
N GLY A 5 -0.89 18.73 -12.51
CA GLY A 5 -0.81 19.94 -11.69
C GLY A 5 -2.12 20.64 -11.37
N ASP A 6 -3.18 20.45 -12.17
CA ASP A 6 -4.34 21.37 -12.12
C ASP A 6 -5.66 20.74 -11.65
N LYS A 7 -5.65 19.49 -11.19
CA LYS A 7 -6.86 18.86 -10.67
C LYS A 7 -6.93 18.99 -9.15
N LYS A 8 -7.71 19.96 -8.66
CA LYS A 8 -8.40 19.80 -7.37
C LYS A 8 -9.20 18.50 -7.45
N VAL A 9 -8.64 17.42 -6.93
CA VAL A 9 -9.34 16.13 -6.92
C VAL A 9 -10.53 16.30 -5.97
N THR A 10 -11.72 16.31 -6.54
CA THR A 10 -12.96 16.55 -5.82
C THR A 10 -13.14 15.50 -4.73
N ARG A 11 -13.39 15.95 -3.49
CA ARG A 11 -13.75 15.05 -2.39
C ARG A 11 -15.04 14.30 -2.78
N PRO A 12 -15.03 12.97 -2.85
CA PRO A 12 -16.24 12.19 -3.06
C PRO A 12 -17.24 12.43 -1.92
N PRO A 13 -18.56 12.35 -2.19
CA PRO A 13 -19.59 12.67 -1.19
C PRO A 13 -19.60 11.71 0.01
N TYR A 14 -18.97 10.54 -0.10
CA TYR A 14 -18.84 9.56 0.99
C TYR A 14 -17.66 9.84 1.93
N LEU A 15 -16.75 10.75 1.57
CA LEU A 15 -15.70 11.22 2.48
C LEU A 15 -16.16 12.51 3.16
N THR A 16 -16.24 12.49 4.48
CA THR A 16 -16.74 13.60 5.30
C THR A 16 -15.62 14.50 5.82
N ALA A 17 -14.38 14.03 5.83
CA ALA A 17 -13.19 14.75 6.27
C ALA A 17 -12.02 14.56 5.29
N ASP A 18 -10.84 15.09 5.65
CA ASP A 18 -9.61 14.73 4.95
C ASP A 18 -9.33 13.24 5.12
N ALA A 19 -8.92 12.59 4.04
CA ALA A 19 -8.74 11.15 3.96
C ALA A 19 -7.30 10.81 3.58
N PRO A 20 -6.36 10.81 4.53
CA PRO A 20 -4.96 10.52 4.23
C PRO A 20 -4.80 9.14 3.59
N ALA A 21 -3.72 8.96 2.85
CA ALA A 21 -3.32 7.65 2.34
C ALA A 21 -3.01 6.73 3.53
N LEU A 22 -3.40 5.47 3.45
CA LEU A 22 -3.10 4.44 4.44
C LEU A 22 -2.47 3.23 3.74
N LEU A 23 -1.34 2.79 4.28
CA LEU A 23 -0.61 1.60 3.83
C LEU A 23 -0.40 0.63 4.99
N GLY A 24 -0.14 -0.64 4.66
CA GLY A 24 0.12 -1.70 5.64
C GLY A 24 -0.24 -3.06 5.06
N PHE A 25 -0.03 -4.10 5.85
CA PHE A 25 -0.61 -5.41 5.55
C PHE A 25 -2.14 -5.35 5.60
N ASP A 26 -2.81 -6.20 4.84
CA ASP A 26 -4.26 -6.20 4.73
C ASP A 26 -4.95 -6.34 6.09
N GLU A 27 -4.45 -7.23 6.95
CA GLU A 27 -5.02 -7.43 8.28
C GLU A 27 -4.82 -6.20 9.17
N SER A 28 -3.65 -5.56 9.07
CA SER A 28 -3.33 -4.34 9.81
C SER A 28 -4.22 -3.18 9.33
N ILE A 29 -4.42 -3.02 8.01
CA ILE A 29 -5.30 -2.01 7.41
C ILE A 29 -6.73 -2.21 7.90
N ASP A 30 -7.28 -3.42 7.81
CA ASP A 30 -8.66 -3.69 8.22
C ASP A 30 -8.86 -3.37 9.71
N ASN A 31 -7.93 -3.81 10.58
CA ASN A 31 -7.96 -3.50 12.01
C ASN A 31 -7.87 -1.99 12.28
N TYR A 32 -6.99 -1.28 11.58
CA TYR A 32 -6.83 0.17 11.70
C TYR A 32 -8.11 0.90 11.30
N CYS A 33 -8.66 0.58 10.14
CA CYS A 33 -9.87 1.20 9.62
C CYS A 33 -11.09 0.92 10.50
N LYS A 34 -11.26 -0.32 11.01
CA LYS A 34 -12.31 -0.66 11.99
C LYS A 34 -12.21 0.20 13.25
N LYS A 35 -11.02 0.28 13.84
CA LYS A 35 -10.76 1.08 15.05
C LYS A 35 -11.05 2.56 14.81
N GLN A 36 -10.56 3.12 13.70
CA GLN A 36 -10.76 4.52 13.35
C GLN A 36 -12.24 4.83 13.07
N ALA A 37 -12.95 3.95 12.36
CA ALA A 37 -14.39 4.10 12.12
C ALA A 37 -15.18 4.13 13.44
N MET A 38 -14.87 3.25 14.40
CA MET A 38 -15.50 3.27 15.73
C MET A 38 -15.23 4.58 16.48
N GLN A 39 -14.02 5.13 16.41
CA GLN A 39 -13.68 6.41 17.02
C GLN A 39 -14.47 7.58 16.40
N LEU A 40 -14.87 7.46 15.13
CA LEU A 40 -15.74 8.41 14.44
C LEU A 40 -17.25 8.14 14.66
N GLY A 41 -17.61 7.23 15.58
CA GLY A 41 -19.00 6.86 15.87
C GLY A 41 -19.67 6.03 14.78
N GLN A 42 -18.91 5.46 13.84
CA GLN A 42 -19.42 4.56 12.81
C GLN A 42 -19.47 3.12 13.33
N HIS A 43 -20.22 2.26 12.65
CA HIS A 43 -20.29 0.82 12.93
C HIS A 43 -19.62 0.07 11.78
N PRO A 44 -18.36 -0.38 11.92
CA PRO A 44 -17.68 -1.08 10.83
C PRO A 44 -18.28 -2.47 10.60
N SER A 45 -18.14 -2.98 9.38
CA SER A 45 -18.54 -4.36 9.05
C SER A 45 -17.54 -5.36 9.65
N GLY A 46 -18.04 -6.49 10.12
CA GLY A 46 -17.22 -7.62 10.56
C GLY A 46 -16.77 -8.55 9.42
N GLU A 47 -17.27 -8.35 8.21
CA GLU A 47 -16.99 -9.22 7.07
C GLU A 47 -15.57 -9.00 6.52
N SER A 48 -14.86 -10.09 6.20
CA SER A 48 -13.45 -10.07 5.82
C SER A 48 -13.14 -9.36 4.49
N HIS A 49 -14.12 -9.23 3.60
CA HIS A 49 -13.95 -8.61 2.28
C HIS A 49 -14.31 -7.12 2.27
N MET A 50 -14.63 -6.54 3.43
CA MET A 50 -15.16 -5.17 3.56
C MET A 50 -14.10 -4.15 4.04
N HIS A 51 -12.81 -4.48 3.97
CA HIS A 51 -11.73 -3.57 4.41
C HIS A 51 -11.80 -2.20 3.71
N ALA A 52 -12.08 -2.17 2.40
CA ALA A 52 -12.24 -0.91 1.66
C ALA A 52 -13.41 -0.07 2.18
N GLU A 53 -14.55 -0.69 2.49
CA GLU A 53 -15.69 0.02 3.07
C GLU A 53 -15.41 0.53 4.48
N ASN A 54 -14.74 -0.28 5.31
CA ASN A 54 -14.32 0.14 6.65
C ASN A 54 -13.38 1.34 6.58
N CYS A 55 -12.47 1.38 5.60
CA CYS A 55 -11.57 2.52 5.40
C CYS A 55 -12.29 3.76 4.87
N VAL A 56 -13.29 3.61 3.99
CA VAL A 56 -14.16 4.73 3.60
C VAL A 56 -14.89 5.31 4.81
N ARG A 57 -15.47 4.46 5.69
CA ARG A 57 -16.12 4.90 6.94
C ARG A 57 -15.14 5.57 7.91
N ALA A 58 -13.86 5.21 7.83
CA ALA A 58 -12.78 5.80 8.62
C ALA A 58 -12.24 7.12 8.04
N ASN A 59 -12.72 7.58 6.88
CA ASN A 59 -12.09 8.65 6.08
C ASN A 59 -10.62 8.33 5.81
N LEU A 60 -10.32 7.19 5.18
CA LEU A 60 -8.96 6.80 4.80
C LEU A 60 -8.94 6.33 3.34
N ASN A 61 -7.89 6.70 2.61
CA ASN A 61 -7.65 6.20 1.27
C ASN A 61 -6.72 5.00 1.32
N ILE A 62 -7.14 3.87 0.75
CA ILE A 62 -6.29 2.70 0.53
C ILE A 62 -6.22 2.38 -0.96
N LEU A 63 -5.17 1.68 -1.38
CA LEU A 63 -5.22 0.92 -2.62
C LEU A 63 -5.84 -0.45 -2.31
N ALA A 64 -7.12 -0.63 -2.64
CA ALA A 64 -7.76 -1.92 -2.46
C ALA A 64 -7.17 -2.95 -3.43
N LEU A 65 -6.48 -3.95 -2.88
CA LEU A 65 -5.86 -5.05 -3.65
C LEU A 65 -6.91 -6.11 -4.06
N TYR A 66 -8.04 -6.12 -3.35
CA TYR A 66 -9.18 -6.99 -3.58
C TYR A 66 -10.22 -6.27 -4.43
N GLY A 67 -10.59 -6.83 -5.57
CA GLY A 67 -11.72 -6.32 -6.32
C GLY A 67 -11.78 -6.81 -7.76
N THR A 68 -13.01 -6.94 -8.26
CA THR A 68 -13.31 -7.33 -9.65
C THR A 68 -13.37 -6.14 -10.61
N ARG A 69 -13.41 -4.90 -10.08
CA ARG A 69 -13.64 -3.70 -10.91
C ARG A 69 -12.40 -3.27 -11.69
N VAL A 70 -11.21 -3.43 -11.12
CA VAL A 70 -9.91 -3.28 -11.80
C VAL A 70 -8.90 -4.18 -11.06
N PRO A 71 -8.37 -5.25 -11.68
CA PRO A 71 -7.38 -6.09 -11.01
C PRO A 71 -6.13 -5.26 -10.69
N TYR A 72 -5.61 -5.45 -9.49
CA TYR A 72 -4.35 -4.83 -9.09
C TYR A 72 -3.25 -5.15 -10.11
N ASN A 73 -2.41 -4.15 -10.39
CA ASN A 73 -1.15 -4.33 -11.10
C ASN A 73 -0.15 -3.28 -10.64
N ILE A 74 1.13 -3.51 -10.95
CA ILE A 74 2.23 -2.64 -10.53
C ILE A 74 2.09 -1.20 -11.03
N CYS A 75 1.57 -0.99 -12.24
CA CYS A 75 1.37 0.35 -12.79
C CYS A 75 0.32 1.12 -12.01
N ARG A 76 -0.78 0.46 -11.62
CA ARG A 76 -1.82 1.05 -10.78
C ARG A 76 -1.31 1.35 -9.38
N ASN A 77 -0.44 0.48 -8.83
CA ASN A 77 0.23 0.75 -7.57
C ASN A 77 1.09 2.01 -7.66
N LEU A 78 1.99 2.08 -8.66
CA LEU A 78 2.86 3.24 -8.85
C LEU A 78 2.08 4.55 -9.06
N GLU A 79 0.98 4.51 -9.83
CA GLU A 79 0.08 5.66 -10.01
C GLU A 79 -0.52 6.11 -8.68
N TRP A 80 -1.06 5.17 -7.89
CA TRP A 80 -1.67 5.47 -6.59
C TRP A 80 -0.63 6.04 -5.62
N MET A 81 0.55 5.41 -5.53
CA MET A 81 1.67 5.83 -4.67
C MET A 81 2.16 7.23 -5.03
N THR A 82 2.29 7.51 -6.33
CA THR A 82 2.67 8.85 -6.81
C THR A 82 1.59 9.87 -6.43
N CYS A 83 0.31 9.58 -6.64
CA CYS A 83 -0.77 10.46 -6.22
C CYS A 83 -0.78 10.70 -4.70
N ALA A 84 -0.53 9.66 -3.89
CA ALA A 84 -0.45 9.74 -2.44
C ALA A 84 0.68 10.69 -1.99
N ALA A 85 1.86 10.57 -2.60
CA ALA A 85 3.02 11.44 -2.33
C ALA A 85 2.74 12.91 -2.61
N TYR A 86 1.92 13.20 -3.63
CA TYR A 86 1.53 14.57 -3.98
C TYR A 86 0.34 15.11 -3.18
N GLY A 87 -0.36 14.28 -2.39
CA GLY A 87 -1.62 14.67 -1.75
C GLY A 87 -2.81 14.74 -2.72
N TRP A 88 -2.73 14.04 -3.84
CA TRP A 88 -3.73 14.08 -4.92
C TRP A 88 -4.75 12.94 -4.89
N LEU A 89 -4.74 12.09 -3.85
CA LEU A 89 -5.82 11.13 -3.72
C LEU A 89 -7.16 11.85 -3.44
N PRO A 90 -8.30 11.25 -3.83
CA PRO A 90 -9.61 11.84 -3.59
C PRO A 90 -9.82 12.19 -2.11
N GLY A 91 -10.03 13.47 -1.81
CA GLY A 91 -10.26 13.95 -0.46
C GLY A 91 -9.05 13.87 0.48
N GLN A 92 -7.82 13.63 -0.01
CA GLN A 92 -6.63 13.48 0.85
C GLN A 92 -6.34 14.72 1.70
N GLY A 93 -6.62 15.90 1.16
CA GLY A 93 -6.45 17.19 1.84
C GLY A 93 -4.99 17.67 1.87
N ASN A 94 -4.06 16.79 2.19
CA ASN A 94 -2.62 17.03 2.20
C ASN A 94 -1.85 15.77 1.73
N ALA A 95 -0.51 15.85 1.70
CA ALA A 95 0.36 14.76 1.29
C ALA A 95 0.71 13.79 2.46
N ASN A 96 -0.11 13.74 3.51
CA ASN A 96 0.15 12.86 4.64
C ASN A 96 -0.22 11.42 4.30
N ILE A 97 0.64 10.54 4.73
CA ILE A 97 0.57 9.10 4.57
C ILE A 97 0.64 8.48 5.96
N ARG A 98 -0.30 7.59 6.25
CA ARG A 98 -0.37 6.82 7.48
C ARG A 98 -0.01 5.37 7.22
N PHE A 99 0.48 4.72 8.27
CA PHE A 99 0.88 3.33 8.23
C PHE A 99 0.10 2.54 9.28
N ALA A 100 -0.75 1.61 8.83
CA ALA A 100 -1.44 0.66 9.68
C ALA A 100 -0.47 -0.37 10.28
N HIS A 101 0.59 -0.70 9.54
CA HIS A 101 1.75 -1.45 10.01
C HIS A 101 3.01 -0.61 9.79
N ASN A 102 3.89 -0.54 10.78
CA ASN A 102 5.00 0.40 10.74
C ASN A 102 6.13 -0.09 9.80
N PRO A 103 6.62 0.75 8.85
CA PRO A 103 7.70 0.36 7.95
C PRO A 103 9.00 -0.11 8.63
N TRP A 104 9.35 0.36 9.83
CA TRP A 104 10.56 -0.13 10.51
C TRP A 104 10.47 -1.59 11.00
N TRP A 105 9.28 -2.19 10.96
CA TRP A 105 9.04 -3.62 11.28
C TRP A 105 9.06 -4.53 10.06
N LEU A 106 9.40 -3.98 8.90
CA LEU A 106 9.59 -4.76 7.69
C LEU A 106 10.96 -5.42 7.71
N PHE A 107 10.93 -6.73 7.93
CA PHE A 107 12.12 -7.57 7.93
C PHE A 107 11.98 -8.62 6.84
N PRO A 108 12.71 -8.48 5.72
CA PRO A 108 12.62 -9.41 4.60
C PRO A 108 12.87 -10.87 4.98
N ASP A 109 13.65 -11.12 6.04
CA ASP A 109 13.94 -12.45 6.58
C ASP A 109 12.77 -13.09 7.37
N GLY A 110 11.68 -12.34 7.58
CA GLY A 110 10.48 -12.82 8.23
C GLY A 110 10.53 -12.85 9.75
N ARG A 111 11.48 -12.18 10.42
CA ARG A 111 11.50 -12.15 11.90
C ARG A 111 10.26 -11.49 12.53
N SER A 112 9.52 -10.68 11.79
CA SER A 112 8.19 -10.15 12.17
C SER A 112 7.02 -11.10 11.82
N GLY A 113 7.31 -12.31 11.33
CA GLY A 113 6.32 -13.28 10.88
C GLY A 113 5.75 -13.01 9.49
N LYS A 114 6.25 -11.98 8.79
CA LYS A 114 5.83 -11.57 7.46
C LYS A 114 7.02 -11.55 6.48
N PRO A 115 7.65 -12.69 6.14
CA PRO A 115 8.74 -12.74 5.17
C PRO A 115 8.30 -12.32 3.76
N ILE A 116 9.25 -11.82 2.97
CA ILE A 116 9.04 -11.62 1.53
C ILE A 116 9.23 -12.95 0.79
N ASP A 117 8.62 -13.09 -0.39
CA ASP A 117 8.81 -14.24 -1.29
C ASP A 117 8.26 -15.56 -0.72
N THR A 118 7.31 -15.49 0.22
CA THR A 118 6.66 -16.66 0.82
C THR A 118 5.19 -16.79 0.46
N CYS A 119 4.66 -15.94 -0.42
CA CYS A 119 3.24 -15.96 -0.80
C CYS A 119 2.30 -15.81 0.41
N CYS A 120 2.70 -14.96 1.34
CA CYS A 120 1.94 -14.58 2.52
C CYS A 120 0.84 -13.57 2.17
N GLY A 121 -0.37 -13.77 2.69
CA GLY A 121 -1.51 -12.89 2.47
C GLY A 121 -2.44 -13.39 1.36
N TRP A 122 -2.97 -12.48 0.55
CA TRP A 122 -3.91 -12.79 -0.52
C TRP A 122 -3.24 -12.81 -1.90
N VAL A 123 -3.78 -13.63 -2.80
CA VAL A 123 -3.43 -13.62 -4.23
C VAL A 123 -4.71 -13.60 -5.08
N PRO A 124 -4.71 -12.96 -6.26
CA PRO A 124 -5.86 -13.01 -7.15
C PRO A 124 -6.03 -14.42 -7.73
N HIS A 125 -7.12 -15.10 -7.37
CA HIS A 125 -7.39 -16.47 -7.86
C HIS A 125 -8.21 -16.53 -9.16
N LEU A 126 -8.92 -15.45 -9.51
CA LEU A 126 -9.93 -15.46 -10.58
C LEU A 126 -9.39 -15.01 -11.96
N ASP A 127 -8.24 -14.35 -11.99
CA ASP A 127 -7.68 -13.73 -13.21
C ASP A 127 -6.21 -14.09 -13.45
N LEU A 128 -5.79 -15.31 -13.07
CA LEU A 128 -4.41 -15.75 -13.28
C LEU A 128 -3.98 -15.45 -14.73
N PRO A 129 -2.86 -14.74 -14.95
CA PRO A 129 -2.36 -14.51 -16.29
C PRO A 129 -2.11 -15.85 -16.99
N SER A 130 -1.99 -15.87 -18.32
CA SER A 130 -1.75 -17.11 -19.08
C SER A 130 -0.52 -17.90 -18.62
N SER A 131 0.40 -17.24 -17.90
CA SER A 131 1.55 -17.83 -17.22
C SER A 131 1.23 -18.59 -15.91
N GLY A 132 -0.02 -18.58 -15.44
CA GLY A 132 -0.53 -19.41 -14.35
C GLY A 132 -0.22 -18.92 -12.93
N ALA A 133 0.39 -17.74 -12.75
CA ALA A 133 0.77 -17.24 -11.44
C ALA A 133 0.84 -15.71 -11.39
N TYR A 134 0.48 -15.13 -10.25
CA TYR A 134 0.91 -13.77 -9.90
C TYR A 134 2.27 -13.87 -9.20
N GLY A 135 3.23 -13.03 -9.57
CA GLY A 135 4.57 -13.03 -8.97
C GLY A 135 4.63 -12.42 -7.57
N TYR A 136 3.51 -12.30 -6.85
CA TYR A 136 3.42 -11.63 -5.54
C TYR A 136 2.19 -12.10 -4.76
N ALA A 137 2.24 -11.97 -3.44
CA ALA A 137 1.08 -11.90 -2.56
C ALA A 137 0.98 -10.50 -1.90
N THR A 138 -0.14 -10.20 -1.24
CA THR A 138 -0.39 -8.84 -0.70
C THR A 138 0.62 -8.40 0.35
N ASP A 139 1.23 -9.32 1.10
CA ASP A 139 2.30 -8.95 2.03
C ASP A 139 3.55 -8.44 1.29
N ASP A 140 3.91 -9.05 0.15
CA ASP A 140 5.02 -8.58 -0.70
C ASP A 140 4.75 -7.17 -1.25
N ILE A 141 3.48 -6.83 -1.50
CA ILE A 141 3.08 -5.51 -1.99
C ILE A 141 3.40 -4.43 -0.96
N PHE A 142 3.17 -4.66 0.33
CA PHE A 142 3.46 -3.63 1.33
C PHE A 142 4.98 -3.34 1.44
N TYR A 143 5.83 -4.36 1.33
CA TYR A 143 7.29 -4.16 1.21
C TYR A 143 7.62 -3.30 -0.01
N LEU A 144 7.05 -3.63 -1.16
CA LEU A 144 7.24 -2.88 -2.39
C LEU A 144 6.77 -1.43 -2.25
N GLU A 145 5.60 -1.18 -1.66
CA GLU A 145 5.08 0.17 -1.47
C GLU A 145 6.01 1.03 -0.61
N VAL A 146 6.50 0.50 0.53
CA VAL A 146 7.49 1.20 1.36
C VAL A 146 8.77 1.49 0.58
N CYS A 147 9.28 0.51 -0.17
CA CYS A 147 10.45 0.69 -1.02
C CYS A 147 10.22 1.74 -2.13
N LEU A 148 9.03 1.78 -2.75
CA LEU A 148 8.69 2.79 -3.76
C LEU A 148 8.70 4.19 -3.16
N PHE A 149 8.13 4.40 -1.97
CA PHE A 149 8.26 5.69 -1.29
C PHE A 149 9.73 6.01 -0.95
N ASN A 150 10.48 5.02 -0.48
CA ASN A 150 11.91 5.20 -0.25
C ASN A 150 12.65 5.60 -1.53
N GLU A 151 12.24 5.14 -2.71
CA GLU A 151 12.86 5.48 -3.99
C GLU A 151 12.42 6.83 -4.56
N ILE A 152 11.21 7.33 -4.27
CA ILE A 152 10.71 8.57 -4.90
C ILE A 152 10.78 9.82 -3.99
N CYS A 153 10.96 9.65 -2.68
CA CYS A 153 10.98 10.76 -1.70
C CYS A 153 12.41 11.09 -1.24
N GLU A 154 12.84 12.35 -1.18
CA GLU A 154 14.17 12.73 -0.64
C GLU A 154 14.38 12.23 0.80
N ASN A 155 13.32 12.30 1.61
CA ASN A 155 13.28 11.84 3.00
C ASN A 155 12.84 10.37 3.14
N GLY A 156 13.02 9.56 2.09
CA GLY A 156 12.59 8.15 2.07
C GLY A 156 13.16 7.29 3.21
N LYS A 157 14.37 7.62 3.69
CA LYS A 157 15.00 6.91 4.82
C LYS A 157 14.24 7.08 6.14
N ASP A 158 13.50 8.17 6.29
CA ASP A 158 12.77 8.47 7.53
C ASP A 158 11.65 7.45 7.77
N LEU A 159 11.14 6.80 6.71
CA LEU A 159 10.16 5.71 6.78
C LEU A 159 10.56 4.64 7.81
N PHE A 160 11.85 4.28 7.83
CA PHE A 160 12.38 3.23 8.69
C PHE A 160 12.70 3.69 10.11
N THR A 161 12.34 4.93 10.45
CA THR A 161 12.51 5.51 11.79
C THR A 161 11.20 6.02 12.38
N LEU A 162 10.09 5.89 11.64
CA LEU A 162 8.78 6.40 12.07
C LEU A 162 8.32 5.75 13.38
N GLY A 163 7.82 6.58 14.28
CA GLY A 163 7.12 6.15 15.48
C GLY A 163 5.78 5.48 15.17
N ARG A 164 5.20 4.82 16.18
CA ARG A 164 3.84 4.28 16.06
C ARG A 164 2.84 5.43 15.88
N GLU A 165 1.93 5.29 14.92
CA GLU A 165 0.94 6.31 14.53
C GLU A 165 1.54 7.62 13.96
N GLU A 166 2.86 7.68 13.71
CA GLU A 166 3.48 8.84 13.07
C GLU A 166 3.07 8.92 11.60
N GLU A 167 2.79 10.12 11.12
CA GLU A 167 2.47 10.38 9.72
C GLU A 167 3.74 10.67 8.94
N PHE A 168 3.80 10.18 7.71
CA PHE A 168 4.87 10.48 6.77
C PHE A 168 4.38 11.46 5.71
N THR A 169 5.18 12.49 5.43
CA THR A 169 4.96 13.36 4.28
C THR A 169 6.12 13.19 3.32
N CYS A 170 5.84 12.67 2.13
CA CYS A 170 6.86 12.47 1.10
C CYS A 170 7.38 13.82 0.61
N GLN A 171 8.69 14.06 0.75
CA GLN A 171 9.38 15.13 0.03
C GLN A 171 9.68 14.63 -1.39
N PHE A 172 8.66 14.62 -2.24
CA PHE A 172 8.75 14.03 -3.58
C PHE A 172 9.94 14.62 -4.37
N SER A 173 10.73 13.73 -4.98
CA SER A 173 11.88 14.08 -5.80
C SER A 173 11.67 13.64 -7.23
N GLU A 174 11.55 14.61 -8.14
CA GLU A 174 11.45 14.32 -9.58
C GLU A 174 12.72 13.61 -10.10
N TRP A 175 13.91 13.96 -9.58
CA TRP A 175 15.15 13.28 -9.93
C TRP A 175 15.12 11.81 -9.52
N ARG A 176 14.74 11.51 -8.27
CA ARG A 176 14.69 10.12 -7.82
C ARG A 176 13.59 9.32 -8.51
N PHE A 177 12.44 9.94 -8.79
CA PHE A 177 11.38 9.33 -9.60
C PHE A 177 11.87 9.00 -11.02
N ASN A 178 12.62 9.90 -11.66
CA ASN A 178 13.24 9.61 -12.96
C ASN A 178 14.27 8.48 -12.86
N GLY A 179 15.05 8.42 -11.78
CA GLY A 179 15.96 7.31 -11.51
C GLY A 179 15.24 5.97 -11.37
N LEU A 180 14.11 5.93 -10.64
CA LEU A 180 13.26 4.76 -10.54
C LEU A 180 12.69 4.37 -11.91
N ARG A 181 12.21 5.33 -12.70
CA ARG A 181 11.74 5.07 -14.06
C ARG A 181 12.84 4.42 -14.91
N ASP A 182 14.04 4.97 -14.87
CA ASP A 182 15.16 4.47 -15.67
C ASP A 182 15.57 3.05 -15.22
N LEU A 183 15.52 2.75 -13.91
CA LEU A 183 15.71 1.41 -13.35
C LEU A 183 14.62 0.43 -13.83
N LEU A 184 13.35 0.82 -13.79
CA LEU A 184 12.25 -0.02 -14.24
C LEU A 184 12.27 -0.27 -15.77
N LEU A 185 12.88 0.65 -16.53
CA LEU A 185 13.02 0.56 -17.98
C LEU A 185 14.34 -0.07 -18.45
N SER A 186 15.31 -0.32 -17.56
CA SER A 186 16.64 -0.85 -17.93
C SER A 186 16.64 -2.32 -18.34
N GLY A 187 15.48 -2.95 -18.40
CA GLY A 187 15.32 -4.40 -18.59
C GLY A 187 15.43 -5.13 -17.25
N PHE A 188 14.42 -5.94 -16.94
CA PHE A 188 14.40 -6.83 -15.79
C PHE A 188 14.49 -8.26 -16.27
N GLU A 189 15.54 -8.96 -15.87
CA GLU A 189 15.63 -10.41 -16.00
C GLU A 189 15.16 -11.04 -14.68
N GLU A 190 14.03 -11.72 -14.73
CA GLU A 190 13.50 -12.44 -13.58
C GLU A 190 14.48 -13.53 -13.14
N PRO A 191 14.92 -13.56 -11.87
CA PRO A 191 15.79 -14.61 -11.36
C PRO A 191 15.18 -16.01 -11.58
N MET A 192 16.00 -17.01 -11.91
CA MET A 192 15.51 -18.38 -12.16
C MET A 192 14.82 -19.01 -10.94
N ASP A 193 15.18 -18.56 -9.75
CA ASP A 193 14.65 -18.99 -8.45
C ASP A 193 13.52 -18.09 -7.93
N SER A 194 13.02 -17.14 -8.73
CA SER A 194 11.87 -16.34 -8.31
C SER A 194 10.66 -17.22 -8.01
N ARG A 195 10.07 -17.05 -6.83
CA ARG A 195 8.84 -17.74 -6.50
C ARG A 195 7.68 -17.03 -7.20
N LYS A 196 6.81 -17.82 -7.83
CA LYS A 196 5.55 -17.34 -8.36
C LYS A 196 4.41 -17.84 -7.48
N CYS A 197 3.65 -16.91 -6.93
CA CYS A 197 2.55 -17.21 -6.03
C CYS A 197 1.33 -17.71 -6.81
N THR A 198 1.13 -19.03 -6.75
CA THR A 198 -0.04 -19.73 -7.31
C THR A 198 -1.08 -20.02 -6.24
N ASN A 199 -0.64 -20.19 -5.00
CA ASN A 199 -1.45 -20.34 -3.81
C ASN A 199 -0.91 -19.38 -2.73
N SER A 200 -1.79 -18.90 -1.87
CA SER A 200 -1.40 -18.08 -0.73
C SER A 200 -1.72 -18.77 0.59
N HIS A 201 -1.07 -18.30 1.65
CA HIS A 201 -1.37 -18.73 3.00
C HIS A 201 -1.27 -17.56 3.98
N ILE A 202 -1.86 -17.75 5.15
CA ILE A 202 -1.82 -16.74 6.21
C ILE A 202 -0.49 -16.85 6.93
N CYS A 203 0.22 -15.73 7.02
CA CYS A 203 1.42 -15.59 7.83
C CYS A 203 1.11 -14.69 9.03
N PRO A 204 1.27 -15.21 10.27
CA PRO A 204 0.91 -14.46 11.46
C PRO A 204 1.91 -13.31 11.68
N GLU A 205 1.41 -12.12 11.99
CA GLU A 205 2.25 -11.03 12.48
C GLU A 205 2.76 -11.37 13.90
N MET A 206 4.07 -11.26 14.10
CA MET A 206 4.72 -11.53 15.40
C MET A 206 5.28 -10.24 15.99
N GLU A 207 5.08 -10.04 17.29
CA GLU A 207 5.75 -8.99 18.03
C GLU A 207 7.27 -9.25 18.06
N VAL A 208 8.04 -8.38 17.42
CA VAL A 208 9.50 -8.39 17.52
C VAL A 208 9.87 -7.79 18.87
N LYS A 209 10.33 -8.65 19.79
CA LYS A 209 10.90 -8.18 21.07
C LYS A 209 12.17 -7.39 20.78
N GLN A 210 12.18 -6.13 21.21
CA GLN A 210 13.33 -5.23 21.16
C GLN A 210 14.45 -5.72 22.08
#